data_AF-A0A4U6LHZ6-F1
#
_entry.id   AF-A0A4U6LHZ6-F1
#
_cell.length_a   1.000
_cell.length_b   1.000
_cell.length_c   1.000
_cell.angle_alpha   90.00
_cell.angle_beta   90.00
_cell.angle_gamma   90.00
#
_symmetry.space_group_name_H-M   'P 1'
#
loop_
_entity.id
_entity.type
_entity.pdbx_description
1 polymer ?
#
loop_
_entity_poly.entity_id
_entity_poly.type
_entity_poly.pdbx_seq_one_letter_code
_entity_poly.pdbx_strand_id
1 'polypeptide(L)'
;MKTGIHAKLKWLTGGKTVPQLQGESSMPPESRPGWFTPQTAETLLATPLRQQLMRIIWQRTSLSGVLFTELYQIPVRRFAELVQQLPASEYHHHSHPGGLLDHTLEVMAFAAKLRQRHLLPTGAAPEDQAREAEAWTAGVIYAALLHDVGKTATDIAVTMDDDQIWHPWEGPLRRAYRLKYLKKRDHQLHPVAGGLLATHVLPVTALNWLAQYPGLYASFIYCINGHYDQAGIMGELVQEADRASVAQFMGANASTALERPQPSLAKQTLTALKELVQIQYKLNNPHSGSDGWLTEEALWLISKTTADRVRAWLLQQGVTSVPDSNVRLFDEMQSHGLIIPTQEGKAVWTCDIKADSGWTPGCPLTLLKLSPSRFWVTTGERPAPFTGSVVPVTNNPTETLNVGSEQSVPSSPAPENELTDLAFSLFAPQETTTPATHTFQPEIPSEDNRSVLPAAVPEKATAALSGDIDSPDYPSAPPSRPVASQADSKITPGLSGQHFYDWLCLVVQARKIVTNDVMARVHMVQGKVFLVSPGIFQLYVQSVTGETGMEWKKVQLSFQRLGLHMRGDDGINIFNCEVKGPRKTRQVKGYLLDKPEKIFGGNVPEDNPYLSIITQ
;
A
#
# COMPACT_ATOMS: atom_id res chain seq x y z
N MET A 1 -6.72 -59.77 18.99
CA MET A 1 -5.76 -58.66 19.02
C MET A 1 -5.04 -58.56 17.67
N LYS A 2 -5.41 -57.59 16.82
CA LYS A 2 -4.58 -57.12 15.68
C LYS A 2 -4.65 -55.60 15.71
N THR A 3 -3.65 -54.99 16.33
CA THR A 3 -3.58 -53.60 16.75
C THR A 3 -3.13 -52.67 15.60
N GLY A 4 -3.81 -51.53 15.50
CA GLY A 4 -3.19 -50.20 15.45
C GLY A 4 -2.62 -49.66 14.14
N ILE A 5 -1.87 -50.44 13.36
CA ILE A 5 -1.03 -49.91 12.27
C ILE A 5 -1.58 -50.24 10.88
N HIS A 6 -2.03 -51.48 10.66
CA HIS A 6 -2.54 -51.90 9.35
C HIS A 6 -3.85 -51.19 8.92
N ALA A 7 -4.69 -50.76 9.85
CA ALA A 7 -5.92 -50.04 9.52
C ALA A 7 -5.67 -48.59 9.06
N LYS A 8 -4.56 -47.96 9.51
CA LYS A 8 -4.19 -46.57 9.19
C LYS A 8 -3.30 -46.42 7.94
N LEU A 9 -2.79 -47.53 7.43
CA LEU A 9 -1.88 -47.58 6.26
C LEU A 9 -2.51 -48.26 5.03
N LYS A 10 -3.85 -48.39 4.99
CA LYS A 10 -4.56 -49.00 3.85
C LYS A 10 -4.24 -48.36 2.48
N TRP A 11 -3.81 -47.10 2.47
CA TRP A 11 -3.37 -46.38 1.27
C TRP A 11 -2.05 -46.91 0.67
N LEU A 12 -1.19 -47.57 1.46
CA LEU A 12 0.05 -48.20 0.98
C LEU A 12 -0.19 -49.55 0.28
N THR A 13 -1.31 -50.20 0.55
CA THR A 13 -1.66 -51.52 -0.02
C THR A 13 -2.57 -51.45 -1.25
N GLY A 14 -3.06 -50.25 -1.59
CA GLY A 14 -3.85 -50.01 -2.80
C GLY A 14 -2.95 -49.60 -3.94
N GLY A 15 -2.38 -50.56 -4.66
CA GLY A 15 -1.68 -50.28 -5.93
C GLY A 15 -2.66 -49.62 -6.90
N LYS A 16 -2.49 -48.32 -7.15
CA LYS A 16 -3.13 -47.66 -8.31
C LYS A 16 -2.44 -48.19 -9.55
N THR A 17 -3.03 -49.21 -10.17
CA THR A 17 -2.80 -49.49 -11.60
C THR A 17 -3.11 -48.22 -12.37
N VAL A 18 -2.10 -47.68 -13.06
CA VAL A 18 -2.26 -46.62 -14.05
C VAL A 18 -3.26 -47.14 -15.10
N PRO A 19 -4.46 -46.54 -15.26
CA PRO A 19 -5.33 -46.92 -16.35
C PRO A 19 -4.70 -46.38 -17.64
N GLN A 20 -4.24 -47.29 -18.49
CA GLN A 20 -4.00 -47.02 -19.89
C GLN A 20 -5.31 -47.23 -20.65
N LEU A 21 -5.49 -46.47 -21.75
CA LEU A 21 -6.54 -46.57 -22.80
C LEU A 21 -7.79 -45.71 -22.50
N GLN A 22 -8.44 -45.04 -23.45
CA GLN A 22 -8.40 -45.03 -24.92
C GLN A 22 -9.02 -43.70 -25.38
N GLY A 23 -8.66 -43.21 -26.56
CA GLY A 23 -9.22 -41.97 -27.11
C GLY A 23 -10.68 -42.13 -27.51
N GLU A 24 -11.55 -41.28 -26.95
CA GLU A 24 -12.88 -41.02 -27.50
C GLU A 24 -13.04 -39.52 -27.74
N SER A 25 -13.23 -39.19 -29.01
CA SER A 25 -13.73 -37.90 -29.48
C SER A 25 -15.20 -37.77 -29.10
N SER A 26 -15.58 -36.75 -28.32
CA SER A 26 -16.94 -36.23 -28.35
C SER A 26 -17.03 -34.81 -27.78
N MET A 27 -17.47 -33.88 -28.65
CA MET A 27 -18.24 -32.63 -28.45
C MET A 27 -17.78 -31.60 -27.38
N PRO A 28 -17.99 -30.28 -27.61
CA PRO A 28 -17.54 -29.24 -26.68
C PRO A 28 -18.32 -29.38 -25.36
N PRO A 29 -17.66 -29.39 -24.19
CA PRO A 29 -18.38 -29.50 -22.94
C PRO A 29 -19.20 -28.22 -22.70
N GLU A 30 -20.51 -28.36 -22.63
CA GLU A 30 -21.37 -27.36 -22.01
C GLU A 30 -20.80 -27.03 -20.62
N SER A 31 -20.54 -25.75 -20.39
CA SER A 31 -19.87 -25.29 -19.17
C SER A 31 -20.76 -25.55 -17.96
N ARG A 32 -20.44 -26.61 -17.20
CA ARG A 32 -21.01 -26.79 -15.86
C ARG A 32 -20.60 -25.57 -15.02
N PRO A 33 -21.53 -24.79 -14.45
CA PRO A 33 -21.18 -23.60 -13.68
C PRO A 33 -20.20 -23.94 -12.55
N GLY A 34 -19.08 -23.20 -12.46
CA GLY A 34 -18.05 -23.39 -11.44
C GLY A 34 -17.00 -24.48 -11.75
N TRP A 35 -17.03 -25.09 -12.93
CA TRP A 35 -16.02 -26.05 -13.39
C TRP A 35 -15.11 -25.43 -14.45
N PHE A 36 -13.80 -25.68 -14.31
CA PHE A 36 -12.77 -25.29 -15.25
C PHE A 36 -12.30 -26.51 -16.05
N THR A 37 -11.99 -26.30 -17.32
CA THR A 37 -11.31 -27.30 -18.16
C THR A 37 -9.81 -26.98 -18.19
N PRO A 38 -8.91 -27.97 -18.02
CA PRO A 38 -7.48 -27.75 -18.13
C PRO A 38 -7.11 -27.16 -19.49
N GLN A 39 -6.20 -26.19 -19.47
CA GLN A 39 -5.68 -25.50 -20.64
C GLN A 39 -4.18 -25.79 -20.80
N THR A 40 -3.71 -25.70 -22.04
CA THR A 40 -2.29 -25.82 -22.38
C THR A 40 -1.52 -24.57 -21.94
N ALA A 41 -0.21 -24.69 -21.76
CA ALA A 41 0.63 -23.54 -21.47
C ALA A 41 0.50 -22.44 -22.54
N GLU A 42 0.37 -22.82 -23.82
CA GLU A 42 0.21 -21.90 -24.94
C GLU A 42 -1.06 -21.07 -24.78
N THR A 43 -2.20 -21.70 -24.47
CA THR A 43 -3.46 -20.99 -24.26
C THR A 43 -3.40 -20.11 -23.01
N LEU A 44 -2.84 -20.63 -21.91
CA LEU A 44 -2.73 -19.89 -20.65
C LEU A 44 -1.83 -18.66 -20.80
N LEU A 45 -0.75 -18.74 -21.57
CA LEU A 45 0.17 -17.62 -21.75
C LEU A 45 -0.25 -16.68 -22.89
N ALA A 46 -1.28 -16.98 -23.68
CA ALA A 46 -1.64 -16.23 -24.88
C ALA A 46 -2.21 -14.82 -24.62
N THR A 47 -2.55 -14.46 -23.38
CA THR A 47 -3.14 -13.15 -23.09
C THR A 47 -2.12 -12.02 -23.39
N PRO A 48 -2.58 -10.84 -23.85
CA PRO A 48 -1.68 -9.73 -24.18
C PRO A 48 -0.78 -9.31 -23.01
N LEU A 49 -1.32 -9.31 -21.79
CA LEU A 49 -0.57 -9.02 -20.56
C LEU A 49 0.56 -10.02 -20.34
N ARG A 50 0.27 -11.33 -20.35
CA ARG A 50 1.26 -12.40 -20.10
C ARG A 50 2.36 -12.40 -21.16
N GLN A 51 2.01 -12.23 -22.44
CA GLN A 51 2.98 -12.09 -23.53
C GLN A 51 3.87 -10.86 -23.37
N GLN A 52 3.32 -9.74 -22.89
CA GLN A 52 4.10 -8.53 -22.62
C GLN A 52 5.06 -8.71 -21.44
N LEU A 53 4.61 -9.29 -20.34
CA LEU A 53 5.47 -9.60 -19.18
C LEU A 53 6.62 -10.53 -19.58
N MET A 54 6.35 -11.56 -20.39
CA MET A 54 7.41 -12.43 -20.92
C MET A 54 8.41 -11.67 -21.80
N ARG A 55 7.96 -10.75 -22.65
CA ARG A 55 8.86 -9.88 -23.43
C ARG A 55 9.71 -8.99 -22.55
N ILE A 56 9.16 -8.43 -21.48
CA ILE A 56 9.89 -7.61 -20.51
C ILE A 56 10.98 -8.42 -19.82
N ILE A 57 10.67 -9.64 -19.34
CA ILE A 57 11.66 -10.52 -18.70
C ILE A 57 12.77 -10.81 -19.71
N TRP A 58 12.42 -11.12 -20.97
CA TRP A 58 13.41 -11.36 -22.02
C TRP A 58 14.33 -10.16 -22.25
N GLN A 59 13.77 -8.98 -22.46
CA GLN A 59 14.54 -7.73 -22.65
C GLN A 59 15.51 -7.43 -21.51
N ARG A 60 15.19 -7.86 -20.28
CA ARG A 60 16.01 -7.58 -19.10
C ARG A 60 17.13 -8.58 -18.85
N THR A 61 16.94 -9.79 -19.36
CA THR A 61 17.94 -10.86 -19.28
C THR A 61 18.90 -10.84 -20.47
N SER A 62 18.56 -10.16 -21.57
CA SER A 62 19.41 -10.01 -22.77
C SER A 62 19.90 -11.34 -23.38
N LEU A 63 19.20 -12.45 -23.13
CA LEU A 63 19.55 -13.78 -23.64
C LEU A 63 19.17 -13.96 -25.11
N SER A 64 19.83 -14.90 -25.79
CA SER A 64 19.34 -15.40 -27.07
C SER A 64 17.97 -16.06 -26.92
N GLY A 65 17.17 -16.10 -27.98
CA GLY A 65 15.82 -16.71 -27.92
C GLY A 65 15.83 -18.17 -27.47
N VAL A 66 16.87 -18.94 -27.85
CA VAL A 66 17.04 -20.34 -27.44
C VAL A 66 17.31 -20.43 -25.93
N LEU A 67 18.25 -19.63 -25.41
CA LEU A 67 18.58 -19.63 -23.98
C LEU A 67 17.42 -19.10 -23.13
N PHE A 68 16.71 -18.08 -23.61
CA PHE A 68 15.52 -17.58 -22.94
C PHE A 68 14.41 -18.64 -22.88
N THR A 69 14.26 -19.42 -23.95
CA THR A 69 13.29 -20.52 -23.99
C THR A 69 13.62 -21.57 -22.94
N GLU A 70 14.86 -22.07 -22.94
CA GLU A 70 15.32 -23.12 -22.03
C GLU A 70 15.30 -22.68 -20.57
N LEU A 71 15.82 -21.47 -20.28
CA LEU A 71 15.93 -20.98 -18.90
C LEU A 71 14.62 -20.45 -18.36
N TYR A 72 13.81 -19.71 -19.12
CA TYR A 72 12.65 -19.01 -18.54
C TYR A 72 11.31 -19.44 -19.11
N GLN A 73 11.20 -19.63 -20.42
CA GLN A 73 9.91 -19.96 -21.03
C GLN A 73 9.45 -21.37 -20.64
N ILE A 74 10.32 -22.36 -20.62
CA ILE A 74 9.97 -23.73 -20.22
C ILE A 74 9.51 -23.78 -18.75
N PRO A 75 10.22 -23.22 -17.76
CA PRO A 75 9.71 -23.13 -16.40
C PRO A 75 8.37 -22.43 -16.26
N VAL A 76 8.19 -21.30 -16.96
CA VAL A 76 6.93 -20.55 -16.93
C VAL A 76 5.78 -21.37 -17.53
N ARG A 77 6.02 -22.12 -18.61
CA ARG A 77 5.01 -23.03 -19.19
C ARG A 77 4.61 -24.12 -18.20
N ARG A 78 5.58 -24.76 -17.53
CA ARG A 78 5.33 -25.78 -16.50
C ARG A 78 4.56 -25.20 -15.32
N PHE A 79 4.93 -24.01 -14.87
CA PHE A 79 4.21 -23.29 -13.83
C PHE A 79 2.77 -22.99 -14.25
N ALA A 80 2.56 -22.44 -15.46
CA ALA A 80 1.23 -22.15 -15.99
C ALA A 80 0.36 -23.41 -16.03
N GLU A 81 0.88 -24.53 -16.51
CA GLU A 81 0.15 -25.80 -16.54
C GLU A 81 -0.16 -26.37 -15.15
N LEU A 82 0.71 -26.10 -14.17
CA LEU A 82 0.50 -26.52 -12.78
C LEU A 82 -0.58 -25.68 -12.10
N VAL A 83 -0.54 -24.35 -12.26
CA VAL A 83 -1.45 -23.42 -11.56
C VAL A 83 -2.74 -23.15 -12.32
N GLN A 84 -2.81 -23.43 -13.62
CA GLN A 84 -4.01 -23.28 -14.44
C GLN A 84 -4.73 -21.93 -14.20
N GLN A 85 -6.03 -21.99 -13.86
CA GLN A 85 -6.88 -20.84 -13.57
C GLN A 85 -6.95 -20.52 -12.07
N LEU A 86 -6.01 -21.01 -11.25
CA LEU A 86 -6.02 -20.75 -9.82
C LEU A 86 -5.84 -19.23 -9.54
N PRO A 87 -6.66 -18.66 -8.64
CA PRO A 87 -6.51 -17.28 -8.18
C PRO A 87 -5.35 -17.14 -7.19
N ALA A 88 -4.73 -15.96 -7.11
CA ALA A 88 -3.65 -15.69 -6.15
C ALA A 88 -4.17 -15.32 -4.75
N SER A 89 -5.42 -14.82 -4.68
CA SER A 89 -6.05 -14.31 -3.46
C SER A 89 -7.58 -14.50 -3.49
N GLU A 90 -8.25 -14.52 -2.33
CA GLU A 90 -9.71 -14.76 -2.25
C GLU A 90 -10.56 -13.50 -2.43
N TYR A 91 -10.08 -12.34 -1.96
CA TYR A 91 -10.85 -11.09 -1.92
C TYR A 91 -10.07 -9.88 -2.45
N HIS A 92 -8.88 -10.07 -3.03
CA HIS A 92 -7.97 -8.99 -3.40
C HIS A 92 -7.70 -8.92 -4.91
N HIS A 93 -6.74 -8.08 -5.30
CA HIS A 93 -6.13 -8.06 -6.62
C HIS A 93 -5.60 -9.47 -6.95
N HIS A 94 -5.85 -9.95 -8.17
CA HIS A 94 -5.62 -11.33 -8.61
C HIS A 94 -6.54 -12.43 -8.03
N SER A 95 -7.75 -12.08 -7.57
CA SER A 95 -8.79 -13.06 -7.20
C SER A 95 -9.56 -13.65 -8.38
N HIS A 96 -9.33 -13.13 -9.59
CA HIS A 96 -9.92 -13.65 -10.81
C HIS A 96 -9.26 -14.97 -11.26
N PRO A 97 -9.93 -15.74 -12.16
CA PRO A 97 -9.33 -16.91 -12.79
C PRO A 97 -7.97 -16.60 -13.42
N GLY A 98 -6.97 -17.42 -13.12
CA GLY A 98 -5.60 -17.27 -13.60
C GLY A 98 -4.77 -16.20 -12.88
N GLY A 99 -5.31 -15.57 -11.84
CA GLY A 99 -4.63 -14.50 -11.12
C GLY A 99 -3.29 -14.91 -10.50
N LEU A 100 -3.10 -16.18 -10.09
CA LEU A 100 -1.80 -16.65 -9.58
C LEU A 100 -0.71 -16.60 -10.65
N LEU A 101 -1.06 -16.91 -11.91
CA LEU A 101 -0.13 -16.83 -13.04
C LEU A 101 0.24 -15.38 -13.36
N ASP A 102 -0.75 -14.48 -13.39
CA ASP A 102 -0.53 -13.06 -13.67
C ASP A 102 0.37 -12.43 -12.60
N HIS A 103 0.01 -12.60 -11.33
CA HIS A 103 0.79 -12.11 -10.20
C HIS A 103 2.25 -12.60 -10.25
N THR A 104 2.44 -13.90 -10.48
CA THR A 104 3.80 -14.48 -10.53
C THR A 104 4.64 -13.90 -11.66
N LEU A 105 4.06 -13.70 -12.86
CA LEU A 105 4.78 -13.10 -14.00
C LEU A 105 5.14 -11.63 -13.75
N GLU A 106 4.29 -10.89 -13.04
CA GLU A 106 4.58 -9.51 -12.62
C GLU A 106 5.74 -9.47 -11.64
N VAL A 107 5.71 -10.31 -10.60
CA VAL A 107 6.81 -10.44 -9.62
C VAL A 107 8.11 -10.83 -10.31
N MET A 108 8.08 -11.77 -11.27
CA MET A 108 9.26 -12.12 -12.09
C MET A 108 9.80 -10.91 -12.87
N ALA A 109 8.92 -10.15 -13.52
CA ALA A 109 9.32 -8.97 -14.30
C ALA A 109 9.94 -7.88 -13.41
N PHE A 110 9.40 -7.66 -12.20
CA PHE A 110 9.98 -6.75 -11.21
C PHE A 110 11.30 -7.26 -10.63
N ALA A 111 11.39 -8.54 -10.30
CA ALA A 111 12.63 -9.15 -9.82
C ALA A 111 13.76 -8.99 -10.84
N ALA A 112 13.47 -9.19 -12.12
CA ALA A 112 14.39 -8.90 -13.22
C ALA A 112 14.80 -7.41 -13.27
N LYS A 113 13.88 -6.48 -12.98
CA LYS A 113 14.19 -5.02 -12.87
C LYS A 113 15.20 -4.74 -11.78
N LEU A 114 14.91 -5.24 -10.59
CA LEU A 114 15.63 -4.92 -9.37
C LEU A 114 17.03 -5.55 -9.42
N ARG A 115 17.12 -6.76 -9.97
CA ARG A 115 18.38 -7.47 -10.21
C ARG A 115 19.36 -6.66 -11.05
N GLN A 116 18.92 -5.93 -12.07
CA GLN A 116 19.79 -5.12 -12.93
C GLN A 116 20.54 -4.00 -12.19
N ARG A 117 20.04 -3.58 -11.02
CA ARG A 117 20.65 -2.52 -10.20
C ARG A 117 21.73 -3.04 -9.26
N HIS A 118 21.96 -4.36 -9.21
CA HIS A 118 22.85 -4.99 -8.26
C HIS A 118 24.01 -5.70 -8.98
N LEU A 119 25.20 -5.64 -8.40
CA LEU A 119 26.32 -6.51 -8.77
C LEU A 119 26.31 -7.71 -7.81
N LEU A 120 25.94 -8.88 -8.33
CA LEU A 120 25.83 -10.11 -7.56
C LEU A 120 26.89 -11.11 -8.03
N PRO A 121 27.51 -11.90 -7.12
CA PRO A 121 27.27 -11.92 -5.67
C PRO A 121 27.81 -10.69 -4.93
N THR A 122 27.10 -10.26 -3.88
CA THR A 122 27.49 -9.10 -3.07
C THR A 122 28.82 -9.36 -2.36
N GLY A 123 29.78 -8.44 -2.49
CA GLY A 123 31.08 -8.53 -1.82
C GLY A 123 32.10 -9.47 -2.48
N ALA A 124 31.74 -10.14 -3.59
CA ALA A 124 32.68 -10.93 -4.38
C ALA A 124 33.57 -10.04 -5.27
N ALA A 125 34.71 -10.59 -5.73
CA ALA A 125 35.58 -9.88 -6.67
C ALA A 125 34.85 -9.65 -8.02
N PRO A 126 35.18 -8.59 -8.77
CA PRO A 126 34.51 -8.29 -10.05
C PRO A 126 34.54 -9.45 -11.06
N GLU A 127 35.60 -10.24 -11.06
CA GLU A 127 35.76 -11.43 -11.90
C GLU A 127 34.75 -12.53 -11.53
N ASP A 128 34.56 -12.77 -10.23
CA ASP A 128 33.55 -13.71 -9.71
C ASP A 128 32.14 -13.20 -9.98
N GLN A 129 31.90 -11.89 -9.80
CA GLN A 129 30.62 -11.26 -10.13
C GLN A 129 30.27 -11.42 -11.60
N ALA A 130 31.21 -11.19 -12.52
CA ALA A 130 31.00 -11.40 -13.94
C ALA A 130 30.74 -12.89 -14.27
N ARG A 131 31.49 -13.80 -13.64
CA ARG A 131 31.36 -15.25 -13.86
C ARG A 131 30.02 -15.81 -13.41
N GLU A 132 29.46 -15.31 -12.31
CA GLU A 132 28.23 -15.83 -11.70
C GLU A 132 26.98 -14.98 -12.04
N ALA A 133 27.15 -13.83 -12.70
CA ALA A 133 26.09 -12.85 -12.92
C ALA A 133 24.79 -13.46 -13.46
N GLU A 134 24.90 -14.28 -14.51
CA GLU A 134 23.77 -14.93 -15.17
C GLU A 134 23.08 -15.96 -14.27
N ALA A 135 23.86 -16.73 -13.51
CA ALA A 135 23.32 -17.70 -12.56
C ALA A 135 22.54 -17.00 -11.45
N TRP A 136 23.07 -15.89 -10.92
CA TRP A 136 22.35 -15.08 -9.94
C TRP A 136 21.08 -14.44 -10.49
N THR A 137 21.11 -13.96 -11.74
CA THR A 137 19.91 -13.43 -12.41
C THR A 137 18.84 -14.52 -12.54
N ALA A 138 19.22 -15.71 -13.01
CA ALA A 138 18.31 -16.83 -13.13
C ALA A 138 17.75 -17.26 -11.77
N GLY A 139 18.60 -17.37 -10.74
CA GLY A 139 18.18 -17.74 -9.38
C GLY A 139 17.17 -16.77 -8.79
N VAL A 140 17.36 -15.45 -8.96
CA VAL A 140 16.40 -14.42 -8.52
C VAL A 140 15.06 -14.57 -9.24
N ILE A 141 15.08 -14.76 -10.57
CA ILE A 141 13.85 -14.93 -11.37
C ILE A 141 13.14 -16.25 -11.03
N TYR A 142 13.88 -17.33 -10.78
CA TYR A 142 13.30 -18.60 -10.35
C TYR A 142 12.71 -18.53 -8.94
N ALA A 143 13.37 -17.81 -8.03
CA ALA A 143 12.82 -17.58 -6.70
C ALA A 143 11.51 -16.79 -6.77
N ALA A 144 11.45 -15.76 -7.63
CA ALA A 144 10.22 -15.04 -7.94
C ALA A 144 9.15 -15.92 -8.60
N LEU A 145 9.52 -16.83 -9.50
CA LEU A 145 8.57 -17.79 -10.11
C LEU A 145 7.94 -18.73 -9.06
N LEU A 146 8.70 -19.10 -8.02
CA LEU A 146 8.29 -20.09 -7.03
C LEU A 146 7.72 -19.48 -5.73
N HIS A 147 7.81 -18.17 -5.54
CA HIS A 147 7.55 -17.54 -4.23
C HIS A 147 6.17 -17.86 -3.64
N ASP A 148 5.16 -17.99 -4.50
CA ASP A 148 3.76 -18.21 -4.13
C ASP A 148 3.18 -19.54 -4.66
N VAL A 149 4.00 -20.39 -5.28
CA VAL A 149 3.51 -21.66 -5.85
C VAL A 149 2.92 -22.59 -4.79
N GLY A 150 3.39 -22.48 -3.54
CA GLY A 150 2.91 -23.26 -2.40
C GLY A 150 1.43 -23.05 -2.09
N LYS A 151 0.82 -21.93 -2.52
CA LYS A 151 -0.63 -21.69 -2.36
C LYS A 151 -1.48 -22.78 -3.00
N THR A 152 -0.97 -23.40 -4.08
CA THR A 152 -1.63 -24.54 -4.73
C THR A 152 -1.73 -25.79 -3.85
N ALA A 153 -0.84 -25.93 -2.86
CA ALA A 153 -0.82 -27.06 -1.93
C ALA A 153 -1.55 -26.77 -0.61
N THR A 154 -1.59 -25.50 -0.18
CA THR A 154 -1.97 -25.15 1.21
C THR A 154 -3.22 -24.28 1.31
N ASP A 155 -3.57 -23.52 0.27
CA ASP A 155 -4.58 -22.46 0.36
C ASP A 155 -5.85 -22.81 -0.41
N ILE A 156 -5.72 -23.62 -1.47
CA ILE A 156 -6.79 -23.96 -2.40
C ILE A 156 -6.92 -25.50 -2.47
N ALA A 157 -8.12 -26.01 -2.20
CA ALA A 157 -8.48 -27.38 -2.52
C ALA A 157 -9.03 -27.45 -3.95
N VAL A 158 -8.45 -28.36 -4.74
CA VAL A 158 -8.91 -28.63 -6.10
C VAL A 158 -9.58 -30.00 -6.13
N THR A 159 -10.83 -30.05 -6.60
CA THR A 159 -11.59 -31.30 -6.77
C THR A 159 -11.79 -31.55 -8.25
N MET A 160 -11.40 -32.73 -8.73
CA MET A 160 -11.58 -33.16 -10.12
C MET A 160 -12.99 -33.73 -10.35
N ASP A 161 -13.35 -33.98 -11.61
CA ASP A 161 -14.66 -34.50 -12.02
C ASP A 161 -14.97 -35.92 -11.55
N ASP A 162 -13.98 -36.66 -11.05
CA ASP A 162 -14.09 -37.96 -10.39
C ASP A 162 -14.16 -37.88 -8.86
N ASP A 163 -14.42 -36.67 -8.33
CA ASP A 163 -14.48 -36.35 -6.91
C ASP A 163 -13.17 -36.59 -6.13
N GLN A 164 -12.05 -36.87 -6.81
CA GLN A 164 -10.74 -36.92 -6.16
C GLN A 164 -10.18 -35.52 -5.90
N ILE A 165 -9.46 -35.38 -4.79
CA ILE A 165 -8.68 -34.19 -4.49
C ILE A 165 -7.38 -34.28 -5.28
N TRP A 166 -7.08 -33.23 -6.04
CA TRP A 166 -5.80 -33.10 -6.72
C TRP A 166 -4.75 -32.56 -5.76
N HIS A 167 -3.55 -33.13 -5.82
CA HIS A 167 -2.38 -32.59 -5.15
C HIS A 167 -1.34 -32.13 -6.16
N PRO A 168 -0.68 -30.97 -5.96
CA PRO A 168 0.20 -30.40 -6.98
C PRO A 168 1.45 -31.24 -7.29
N TRP A 169 1.90 -32.09 -6.37
CA TRP A 169 2.98 -33.05 -6.61
C TRP A 169 2.58 -34.25 -7.48
N GLU A 170 1.29 -34.41 -7.80
CA GLU A 170 0.81 -35.39 -8.79
C GLU A 170 0.99 -34.87 -10.23
N GLY A 171 1.40 -33.61 -10.39
CA GLY A 171 1.63 -32.96 -11.68
C GLY A 171 0.41 -32.16 -12.19
N PRO A 172 0.46 -31.67 -13.44
CA PRO A 172 -0.59 -30.82 -14.01
C PRO A 172 -1.98 -31.46 -14.04
N LEU A 173 -3.02 -30.65 -13.87
CA LEU A 173 -4.42 -31.07 -13.99
C LEU A 173 -4.73 -31.54 -15.42
N ARG A 174 -5.36 -32.71 -15.55
CA ARG A 174 -5.74 -33.32 -16.85
C ARG A 174 -7.25 -33.52 -17.01
N ARG A 175 -8.01 -33.23 -15.96
CA ARG A 175 -9.47 -33.43 -15.88
C ARG A 175 -10.16 -32.13 -15.52
N ALA A 176 -11.46 -32.02 -15.80
CA ALA A 176 -12.21 -30.86 -15.37
C ALA A 176 -12.16 -30.76 -13.84
N TYR A 177 -12.07 -29.53 -13.32
CA TYR A 177 -11.84 -29.29 -11.90
C TYR A 177 -12.64 -28.10 -11.37
N ARG A 178 -12.85 -28.08 -10.06
CA ARG A 178 -13.42 -26.94 -9.33
C ARG A 178 -12.52 -26.56 -8.16
N LEU A 179 -12.61 -25.30 -7.76
CA LEU A 179 -11.75 -24.70 -6.75
C LEU A 179 -12.55 -24.38 -5.49
N LYS A 180 -11.91 -24.55 -4.33
CA LYS A 180 -12.47 -24.15 -3.04
C LYS A 180 -11.37 -23.68 -2.10
N TYR A 181 -11.51 -22.48 -1.54
CA TYR A 181 -10.60 -22.00 -0.50
C TYR A 181 -10.74 -22.80 0.79
N LEU A 182 -9.60 -23.06 1.44
CA LEU A 182 -9.55 -23.69 2.74
C LEU A 182 -9.82 -22.64 3.84
N LYS A 183 -10.74 -22.94 4.78
CA LYS A 183 -11.20 -21.98 5.80
C LYS A 183 -10.20 -21.76 6.96
N LYS A 184 -9.24 -22.68 7.16
CA LYS A 184 -8.22 -22.63 8.24
C LYS A 184 -6.82 -22.63 7.63
N ARG A 185 -6.50 -21.59 6.85
CA ARG A 185 -5.18 -21.44 6.22
C ARG A 185 -4.15 -21.07 7.27
N ASP A 186 -3.03 -21.78 7.26
CA ASP A 186 -1.82 -21.31 7.89
C ASP A 186 -1.06 -20.46 6.86
N HIS A 187 -1.14 -19.13 7.02
CA HIS A 187 -0.51 -18.19 6.10
C HIS A 187 1.02 -18.28 6.10
N GLN A 188 1.63 -18.94 7.09
CA GLN A 188 3.07 -19.19 7.12
C GLN A 188 3.45 -20.47 6.37
N LEU A 189 2.46 -21.28 5.95
CA LEU A 189 2.72 -22.59 5.35
C LEU A 189 2.96 -22.50 3.84
N HIS A 190 2.25 -21.64 3.11
CA HIS A 190 2.45 -21.53 1.65
C HIS A 190 3.87 -21.09 1.25
N PRO A 191 4.54 -20.14 1.93
CA PRO A 191 5.91 -19.76 1.56
C PRO A 191 6.89 -20.93 1.73
N VAL A 192 6.65 -21.80 2.72
CA VAL A 192 7.47 -22.99 3.00
C VAL A 192 7.16 -24.11 2.01
N ALA A 193 5.89 -24.27 1.64
CA ALA A 193 5.45 -25.31 0.71
C ALA A 193 5.96 -25.09 -0.73
N GLY A 194 6.43 -23.89 -1.08
CA GLY A 194 6.97 -23.59 -2.41
C GLY A 194 8.10 -24.53 -2.84
N GLY A 195 9.00 -24.87 -1.91
CA GLY A 195 10.12 -25.78 -2.16
C GLY A 195 9.70 -27.18 -2.62
N LEU A 196 8.52 -27.68 -2.22
CA LEU A 196 8.01 -28.99 -2.63
C LEU A 196 7.75 -29.09 -4.14
N LEU A 197 7.47 -27.96 -4.78
CA LEU A 197 7.05 -27.90 -6.18
C LEU A 197 8.17 -27.43 -7.12
N ALA A 198 9.34 -27.09 -6.59
CA ALA A 198 10.47 -26.60 -7.36
C ALA A 198 10.89 -27.56 -8.49
N THR A 199 10.89 -28.86 -8.24
CA THR A 199 11.27 -29.89 -9.23
C THR A 199 10.18 -30.17 -10.28
N HIS A 200 8.92 -29.79 -10.01
CA HIS A 200 7.83 -29.84 -10.99
C HIS A 200 7.91 -28.66 -11.97
N VAL A 201 8.40 -27.51 -11.50
CA VAL A 201 8.48 -26.28 -12.29
C VAL A 201 9.83 -26.14 -12.99
N LEU A 202 10.94 -26.31 -12.28
CA LEU A 202 12.29 -26.10 -12.80
C LEU A 202 12.86 -27.37 -13.44
N PRO A 203 13.50 -27.27 -14.63
CA PRO A 203 14.30 -28.35 -15.19
C PRO A 203 15.44 -28.75 -14.25
N VAL A 204 15.74 -30.06 -14.21
CA VAL A 204 16.88 -30.59 -13.44
C VAL A 204 18.20 -29.95 -13.88
N THR A 205 18.34 -29.62 -15.17
CA THR A 205 19.50 -28.90 -15.71
C THR A 205 19.68 -27.52 -15.09
N ALA A 206 18.59 -26.78 -14.85
CA ALA A 206 18.63 -25.48 -14.18
C ALA A 206 19.03 -25.62 -12.72
N LEU A 207 18.45 -26.58 -11.99
CA LEU A 207 18.81 -26.86 -10.60
C LEU A 207 20.28 -27.28 -10.45
N ASN A 208 20.75 -28.17 -11.32
CA ASN A 208 22.14 -28.61 -11.36
C ASN A 208 23.09 -27.43 -11.66
N TRP A 209 22.67 -26.49 -12.50
CA TRP A 209 23.46 -25.30 -12.81
C TRP A 209 23.55 -24.35 -11.61
N LEU A 210 22.43 -24.04 -10.93
CA LEU A 210 22.46 -23.22 -9.71
C LEU A 210 23.35 -23.85 -8.63
N ALA A 211 23.30 -25.17 -8.47
CA ALA A 211 24.07 -25.91 -7.48
C ALA A 211 25.59 -25.85 -7.68
N GLN A 212 26.07 -25.45 -8.87
CA GLN A 212 27.50 -25.20 -9.11
C GLN A 212 28.02 -23.96 -8.35
N TYR A 213 27.10 -23.11 -7.86
CA TYR A 213 27.41 -21.88 -7.13
C TYR A 213 26.81 -21.97 -5.70
N PRO A 214 27.58 -22.44 -4.69
CA PRO A 214 27.02 -22.77 -3.38
C PRO A 214 26.30 -21.61 -2.67
N GLY A 215 26.83 -20.38 -2.78
CA GLY A 215 26.22 -19.20 -2.16
C GLY A 215 24.87 -18.82 -2.79
N LEU A 216 24.80 -18.88 -4.13
CA LEU A 216 23.56 -18.72 -4.88
C LEU A 216 22.56 -19.81 -4.52
N TYR A 217 22.98 -21.08 -4.54
CA TYR A 217 22.10 -22.21 -4.28
C TYR A 217 21.52 -22.16 -2.86
N ALA A 218 22.33 -21.86 -1.84
CA ALA A 218 21.85 -21.70 -0.47
C ALA A 218 20.81 -20.56 -0.36
N SER A 219 21.12 -19.40 -0.93
CA SER A 219 20.22 -18.24 -0.98
C SER A 219 18.89 -18.58 -1.67
N PHE A 220 18.95 -19.29 -2.80
CA PHE A 220 17.79 -19.77 -3.55
C PHE A 220 16.92 -20.73 -2.74
N ILE A 221 17.51 -21.75 -2.11
CA ILE A 221 16.77 -22.73 -1.31
C ILE A 221 16.09 -22.07 -0.10
N TYR A 222 16.78 -21.17 0.62
CA TYR A 222 16.14 -20.42 1.71
C TYR A 222 14.97 -19.57 1.21
N CYS A 223 15.13 -18.91 0.05
CA CYS A 223 14.11 -18.03 -0.51
C CYS A 223 12.82 -18.79 -0.87
N ILE A 224 12.92 -19.90 -1.62
CA ILE A 224 11.74 -20.68 -2.06
C ILE A 224 11.06 -21.49 -0.95
N ASN A 225 11.66 -21.53 0.24
CA ASN A 225 11.08 -22.13 1.44
C ASN A 225 10.64 -21.07 2.46
N GLY A 226 10.48 -19.81 2.04
CA GLY A 226 9.92 -18.74 2.88
C GLY A 226 10.89 -18.14 3.90
N HIS A 227 12.14 -18.58 3.94
CA HIS A 227 13.20 -18.06 4.82
C HIS A 227 13.91 -16.87 4.17
N TYR A 228 13.15 -15.83 3.82
CA TYR A 228 13.67 -14.64 3.13
C TYR A 228 14.77 -13.92 3.93
N ASP A 229 14.71 -13.99 5.26
CA ASP A 229 15.72 -13.46 6.17
C ASP A 229 17.08 -14.16 6.05
N GLN A 230 17.07 -15.46 5.72
CA GLN A 230 18.27 -16.26 5.48
C GLN A 230 18.71 -16.24 4.01
N ALA A 231 17.84 -15.81 3.10
CA ALA A 231 18.13 -15.75 1.67
C ALA A 231 19.01 -14.55 1.28
N GLY A 232 19.29 -13.62 2.20
CA GLY A 232 20.08 -12.42 1.93
C GLY A 232 19.46 -11.55 0.83
N ILE A 233 20.31 -11.01 -0.06
CA ILE A 233 19.87 -10.08 -1.12
C ILE A 233 18.80 -10.69 -2.04
N MET A 234 18.80 -12.00 -2.29
CA MET A 234 17.74 -12.63 -3.09
C MET A 234 16.38 -12.51 -2.42
N GLY A 235 16.31 -12.76 -1.09
CA GLY A 235 15.09 -12.62 -0.32
C GLY A 235 14.57 -11.18 -0.34
N GLU A 236 15.47 -10.21 -0.19
CA GLU A 236 15.14 -8.78 -0.29
C GLU A 236 14.57 -8.42 -1.66
N LEU A 237 15.22 -8.85 -2.75
CA LEU A 237 14.78 -8.58 -4.13
C LEU A 237 13.41 -9.19 -4.42
N VAL A 238 13.16 -10.43 -3.98
CA VAL A 238 11.87 -11.10 -4.20
C VAL A 238 10.76 -10.43 -3.38
N GLN A 239 11.00 -10.09 -2.11
CA GLN A 239 10.03 -9.37 -1.27
C GLN A 239 9.76 -7.94 -1.77
N GLU A 240 10.75 -7.28 -2.36
CA GLU A 240 10.55 -5.97 -2.98
C GLU A 240 9.79 -6.08 -4.30
N ALA A 241 10.08 -7.09 -5.12
CA ALA A 241 9.35 -7.37 -6.35
C ALA A 241 7.87 -7.68 -6.08
N ASP A 242 7.59 -8.51 -5.08
CA ASP A 242 6.23 -8.83 -4.64
C ASP A 242 5.47 -7.56 -4.22
N ARG A 243 6.02 -6.78 -3.29
CA ARG A 243 5.42 -5.50 -2.86
C ARG A 243 5.20 -4.52 -4.03
N ALA A 244 6.16 -4.44 -4.95
CA ALA A 244 6.07 -3.55 -6.10
C ALA A 244 4.94 -3.97 -7.06
N SER A 245 4.74 -5.27 -7.26
CA SER A 245 3.63 -5.79 -8.07
C SER A 245 2.29 -5.35 -7.46
N VAL A 246 2.11 -5.55 -6.15
CA VAL A 246 0.85 -5.23 -5.46
C VAL A 246 0.59 -3.71 -5.39
N ALA A 247 1.62 -2.91 -5.12
CA ALA A 247 1.49 -1.44 -5.05
C ALA A 247 1.10 -0.80 -6.40
N GLN A 248 1.57 -1.36 -7.50
CA GLN A 248 1.29 -0.89 -8.86
C GLN A 248 -0.19 -1.01 -9.22
N PHE A 249 -0.85 -2.12 -8.83
CA PHE A 249 -2.28 -2.34 -9.06
C PHE A 249 -3.20 -1.54 -8.13
N MET A 250 -2.68 -1.07 -6.99
CA MET A 250 -3.40 -0.18 -6.08
C MET A 250 -3.32 1.31 -6.49
N GLY A 251 -2.73 1.63 -7.65
CA GLY A 251 -2.63 3.01 -8.16
C GLY A 251 -1.55 3.85 -7.47
N ALA A 252 -0.65 3.23 -6.69
CA ALA A 252 0.55 3.89 -6.18
C ALA A 252 1.63 3.90 -7.26
N ASN A 253 2.31 5.03 -7.45
CA ASN A 253 3.41 5.13 -8.40
C ASN A 253 4.55 4.19 -7.97
N ALA A 254 4.71 3.06 -8.67
CA ALA A 254 5.75 2.06 -8.41
C ALA A 254 7.17 2.67 -8.36
N SER A 255 7.42 3.72 -9.15
CA SER A 255 8.67 4.48 -9.17
C SER A 255 8.99 5.14 -7.82
N THR A 256 7.99 5.63 -7.10
CA THR A 256 8.15 6.33 -5.82
C THR A 256 8.32 5.34 -4.65
N ALA A 257 7.84 4.10 -4.81
CA ALA A 257 8.08 3.01 -3.87
C ALA A 257 9.51 2.44 -3.96
N LEU A 258 10.18 2.63 -5.11
CA LEU A 258 11.51 2.09 -5.46
C LEU A 258 12.70 2.98 -5.04
N GLU A 259 12.48 4.16 -4.47
CA GLU A 259 13.56 5.16 -4.26
C GLU A 259 14.18 5.18 -2.85
N ARG A 260 13.71 4.36 -1.91
CA ARG A 260 14.40 4.14 -0.63
C ARG A 260 14.19 2.70 -0.16
N PRO A 261 15.21 1.99 0.37
CA PRO A 261 15.00 0.72 1.07
C PRO A 261 14.20 1.00 2.35
N GLN A 262 12.87 1.05 2.20
CA GLN A 262 11.97 1.15 3.33
C GLN A 262 11.71 -0.27 3.85
N PRO A 263 11.92 -0.53 5.15
CA PRO A 263 11.59 -1.82 5.75
C PRO A 263 10.13 -2.19 5.40
N SER A 264 9.81 -3.48 5.27
CA SER A 264 8.44 -3.89 4.92
C SER A 264 7.43 -3.31 5.91
N LEU A 265 6.19 -3.04 5.48
CA LEU A 265 5.14 -2.52 6.37
C LEU A 265 5.00 -3.40 7.62
N ALA A 266 5.12 -4.72 7.46
CA ALA A 266 5.16 -5.68 8.56
C ALA A 266 6.34 -5.44 9.52
N LYS A 267 7.56 -5.27 9.01
CA LYS A 267 8.75 -4.97 9.82
C LYS A 267 8.60 -3.63 10.53
N GLN A 268 8.09 -2.61 9.84
CA GLN A 268 7.83 -1.30 10.41
C GLN A 268 6.72 -1.34 11.46
N THR A 269 5.68 -2.14 11.24
CA THR A 269 4.58 -2.35 12.19
C THR A 269 5.08 -3.08 13.43
N LEU A 270 5.95 -4.07 13.27
CA LEU A 270 6.60 -4.74 14.40
C LEU A 270 7.52 -3.78 15.17
N THR A 271 8.29 -2.94 14.48
CA THR A 271 9.11 -1.90 15.12
C THR A 271 8.24 -0.90 15.88
N ALA A 272 7.14 -0.43 15.27
CA ALA A 272 6.16 0.45 15.91
C ALA A 272 5.59 -0.19 17.18
N LEU A 273 5.13 -1.44 17.07
CA LEU A 273 4.60 -2.19 18.19
C LEU A 273 5.63 -2.35 19.32
N LYS A 274 6.89 -2.68 19.01
CA LYS A 274 7.96 -2.79 20.01
C LYS A 274 8.17 -1.49 20.74
N GLU A 275 8.30 -0.39 20.02
CA GLU A 275 8.53 0.94 20.61
C GLU A 275 7.34 1.37 21.47
N LEU A 276 6.11 1.21 20.95
CA LEU A 276 4.89 1.52 21.67
C LEU A 276 4.78 0.71 22.97
N VAL A 277 5.00 -0.60 22.91
CA VAL A 277 4.86 -1.52 24.06
C VAL A 277 5.93 -1.28 25.12
N GLN A 278 7.17 -1.02 24.71
CA GLN A 278 8.30 -0.88 25.64
C GLN A 278 8.43 0.52 26.25
N ILE A 279 8.01 1.57 25.53
CA ILE A 279 8.26 2.96 25.92
C ILE A 279 6.98 3.71 26.27
N GLN A 280 5.88 3.49 25.54
CA GLN A 280 4.70 4.35 25.64
C GLN A 280 3.51 3.71 26.36
N TYR A 281 3.38 2.39 26.33
CA TYR A 281 2.19 1.69 26.84
C TYR A 281 2.29 1.47 28.34
N LYS A 282 1.17 1.70 29.02
CA LYS A 282 1.01 1.36 30.44
C LYS A 282 0.35 -0.02 30.52
N LEU A 283 1.17 -1.04 30.74
CA LEU A 283 0.72 -2.42 30.88
C LEU A 283 0.37 -2.74 32.34
N ASN A 284 -0.58 -3.65 32.53
CA ASN A 284 -0.87 -4.32 33.81
C ASN A 284 -1.25 -3.40 34.98
N ASN A 285 -1.91 -2.26 34.75
CA ASN A 285 -2.40 -1.43 35.85
C ASN A 285 -3.45 -2.21 36.68
N PRO A 286 -3.25 -2.36 38.00
CA PRO A 286 -4.12 -3.18 38.84
C PRO A 286 -5.39 -2.46 39.31
N HIS A 287 -5.49 -1.14 39.12
CA HIS A 287 -6.57 -0.30 39.68
C HIS A 287 -7.20 0.66 38.65
N SER A 288 -6.78 0.60 37.39
CA SER A 288 -7.25 1.52 36.34
C SER A 288 -7.09 0.90 34.95
N GLY A 289 -7.60 1.58 33.92
CA GLY A 289 -7.42 1.16 32.52
C GLY A 289 -5.93 1.04 32.14
N SER A 290 -5.63 0.02 31.33
CA SER A 290 -4.29 -0.23 30.78
C SER A 290 -4.35 -0.15 29.25
N ASP A 291 -3.21 0.13 28.61
CA ASP A 291 -3.10 0.00 27.14
C ASP A 291 -3.02 -1.50 26.73
N GLY A 292 -2.67 -2.38 27.69
CA GLY A 292 -2.67 -3.82 27.51
C GLY A 292 -2.35 -4.62 28.78
N TRP A 293 -2.49 -5.94 28.67
CA TRP A 293 -2.28 -6.91 29.74
C TRP A 293 -1.34 -8.03 29.28
N LEU A 294 -0.24 -8.23 30.00
CA LEU A 294 0.73 -9.27 29.75
C LEU A 294 0.46 -10.45 30.69
N THR A 295 -0.13 -11.54 30.18
CA THR A 295 -0.25 -12.81 30.92
C THR A 295 0.99 -13.67 30.68
N GLU A 296 1.12 -14.83 31.32
CA GLU A 296 2.23 -15.75 31.04
C GLU A 296 2.27 -16.16 29.55
N GLU A 297 1.10 -16.44 28.98
CA GLU A 297 0.90 -16.96 27.63
C GLU A 297 0.94 -15.91 26.52
N ALA A 298 0.46 -14.68 26.76
CA ALA A 298 0.26 -13.70 25.70
C ALA A 298 0.33 -12.25 26.18
N LEU A 299 0.66 -11.35 25.24
CA LEU A 299 0.45 -9.91 25.39
C LEU A 299 -0.88 -9.54 24.74
N TRP A 300 -1.77 -8.94 25.51
CA TRP A 300 -3.09 -8.49 25.06
C TRP A 300 -3.12 -6.97 24.96
N LEU A 301 -3.37 -6.41 23.79
CA LEU A 301 -3.39 -4.95 23.57
C LEU A 301 -4.77 -4.49 23.13
N ILE A 302 -5.22 -3.30 23.54
CA ILE A 302 -6.53 -2.78 23.11
C ILE A 302 -6.52 -2.53 21.59
N SER A 303 -7.42 -3.18 20.85
CA SER A 303 -7.31 -3.25 19.38
C SER A 303 -7.37 -1.89 18.69
N LYS A 304 -8.39 -1.06 19.02
CA LYS A 304 -8.59 0.24 18.37
C LYS A 304 -7.44 1.21 18.66
N THR A 305 -7.07 1.37 19.92
CA THR A 305 -6.00 2.31 20.31
C THR A 305 -4.64 1.86 19.80
N THR A 306 -4.39 0.55 19.75
CA THR A 306 -3.16 0.02 19.14
C THR A 306 -3.10 0.27 17.64
N ALA A 307 -4.20 0.06 16.91
CA ALA A 307 -4.25 0.39 15.48
C ALA A 307 -3.94 1.86 15.21
N ASP A 308 -4.59 2.74 15.96
CA ASP A 308 -4.47 4.19 15.78
C ASP A 308 -3.05 4.68 16.09
N ARG A 309 -2.43 4.17 17.16
CA ARG A 309 -1.05 4.54 17.53
C ARG A 309 0.00 3.95 16.59
N VAL A 310 -0.17 2.71 16.13
CA VAL A 310 0.71 2.09 15.13
C VAL A 310 0.64 2.89 13.82
N ARG A 311 -0.56 3.26 13.36
CA ARG A 311 -0.73 4.09 12.17
C ARG A 311 -0.05 5.46 12.33
N ALA A 312 -0.27 6.12 13.46
CA ALA A 312 0.37 7.40 13.75
C ALA A 312 1.90 7.30 13.74
N TRP A 313 2.46 6.26 14.36
CA TRP A 313 3.90 6.01 14.37
C TRP A 313 4.45 5.80 12.95
N LEU A 314 3.79 4.96 12.15
CA LEU A 314 4.22 4.70 10.77
C LEU A 314 4.20 5.96 9.90
N LEU A 315 3.14 6.77 10.02
CA LEU A 315 3.04 8.04 9.30
C LEU A 315 4.13 9.03 9.76
N GLN A 316 4.45 9.06 11.05
CA GLN A 316 5.53 9.91 11.59
C GLN A 316 6.91 9.50 11.06
N GLN A 317 7.14 8.21 10.83
CA GLN A 317 8.36 7.69 10.21
C GLN A 317 8.41 7.88 8.68
N GLY A 318 7.40 8.55 8.09
CA GLY A 318 7.34 8.84 6.67
C GLY A 318 6.87 7.66 5.80
N VAL A 319 6.22 6.66 6.38
CA VAL A 319 5.61 5.55 5.64
C VAL A 319 4.35 6.04 4.96
N THR A 320 4.31 5.99 3.63
CA THR A 320 3.19 6.51 2.83
C THR A 320 2.13 5.46 2.49
N SER A 321 2.41 4.16 2.70
CA SER A 321 1.53 3.03 2.36
C SER A 321 0.74 2.46 3.55
N VAL A 322 0.52 3.25 4.60
CA VAL A 322 -0.14 2.77 5.82
C VAL A 322 -1.65 2.58 5.58
N PRO A 323 -2.24 1.44 5.97
CA PRO A 323 -3.68 1.23 5.84
C PRO A 323 -4.54 2.21 6.63
N ASP A 324 -5.46 2.89 5.94
CA ASP A 324 -6.42 3.82 6.56
C ASP A 324 -7.49 3.11 7.40
N SER A 325 -7.79 1.85 7.07
CA SER A 325 -8.76 1.02 7.80
C SER A 325 -8.08 0.16 8.86
N ASN A 326 -8.67 0.10 10.06
CA ASN A 326 -8.22 -0.82 11.12
C ASN A 326 -8.32 -2.29 10.67
N VAL A 327 -9.33 -2.63 9.86
CA VAL A 327 -9.50 -4.00 9.34
C VAL A 327 -8.29 -4.38 8.49
N ARG A 328 -7.94 -3.54 7.52
CA ARG A 328 -6.79 -3.76 6.63
C ARG A 328 -5.47 -3.80 7.38
N LEU A 329 -5.30 -2.95 8.41
CA LEU A 329 -4.11 -2.99 9.26
C LEU A 329 -4.01 -4.31 10.04
N PHE A 330 -5.13 -4.81 10.58
CA PHE A 330 -5.15 -6.07 11.29
C PHE A 330 -4.92 -7.27 10.38
N ASP A 331 -5.49 -7.25 9.17
CA ASP A 331 -5.27 -8.29 8.17
C ASP A 331 -3.78 -8.38 7.78
N GLU A 332 -3.13 -7.22 7.60
CA GLU A 332 -1.68 -7.15 7.35
C GLU A 332 -0.86 -7.67 8.54
N MET A 333 -1.24 -7.30 9.76
CA MET A 333 -0.59 -7.81 10.96
C MET A 333 -0.77 -9.32 11.09
N GLN A 334 -1.92 -9.86 10.68
CA GLN A 334 -2.23 -11.29 10.72
C GLN A 334 -1.51 -12.07 9.62
N SER A 335 -1.47 -11.57 8.38
CA SER A 335 -0.78 -12.19 7.24
C SER A 335 0.72 -12.37 7.51
N HIS A 336 1.33 -11.42 8.24
CA HIS A 336 2.73 -11.47 8.66
C HIS A 336 2.94 -12.07 10.06
N GLY A 337 1.89 -12.66 10.65
CA GLY A 337 1.95 -13.37 11.94
C GLY A 337 2.29 -12.50 13.15
N LEU A 338 2.14 -11.17 13.07
CA LEU A 338 2.40 -10.24 14.18
C LEU A 338 1.39 -10.40 15.32
N ILE A 339 0.17 -10.85 15.00
CA ILE A 339 -0.93 -11.11 15.94
C ILE A 339 -1.41 -12.56 15.83
N ILE A 340 -1.94 -13.10 16.93
CA ILE A 340 -2.49 -14.44 17.05
C ILE A 340 -4.01 -14.33 16.84
N PRO A 341 -4.58 -14.90 15.76
CA PRO A 341 -6.00 -14.77 15.47
C PRO A 341 -6.86 -15.62 16.42
N THR A 342 -8.16 -15.31 16.47
CA THR A 342 -9.16 -16.12 17.16
C THR A 342 -9.31 -17.50 16.52
N GLN A 343 -9.99 -18.42 17.21
CA GLN A 343 -10.28 -19.76 16.67
C GLN A 343 -11.11 -19.71 15.36
N GLU A 344 -11.81 -18.59 15.12
CA GLU A 344 -12.59 -18.32 13.91
C GLU A 344 -11.78 -17.63 12.80
N GLY A 345 -10.49 -17.34 13.03
CA GLY A 345 -9.62 -16.64 12.08
C GLY A 345 -9.74 -15.12 12.07
N LYS A 346 -10.43 -14.51 13.05
CA LYS A 346 -10.55 -13.05 13.19
C LYS A 346 -9.34 -12.48 13.93
N ALA A 347 -8.92 -11.27 13.59
CA ALA A 347 -7.80 -10.59 14.25
C ALA A 347 -8.09 -10.13 15.70
N VAL A 348 -9.34 -9.80 16.00
CA VAL A 348 -9.75 -9.17 17.26
C VAL A 348 -10.43 -10.18 18.17
N TRP A 349 -9.98 -10.23 19.42
CA TRP A 349 -10.56 -11.01 20.51
C TRP A 349 -11.49 -10.15 21.35
N THR A 350 -12.60 -10.70 21.83
CA THR A 350 -13.42 -10.06 22.86
C THR A 350 -13.15 -10.76 24.19
N CYS A 351 -12.61 -10.03 25.16
CA CYS A 351 -12.12 -10.59 26.41
C CYS A 351 -12.70 -9.88 27.63
N ASP A 352 -13.05 -10.67 28.66
CA ASP A 352 -13.30 -10.17 30.00
C ASP A 352 -11.98 -10.08 30.77
N ILE A 353 -11.77 -8.94 31.43
CA ILE A 353 -10.57 -8.66 32.22
C ILE A 353 -10.96 -8.56 33.69
N LYS A 354 -10.29 -9.33 34.54
CA LYS A 354 -10.49 -9.29 36.00
C LYS A 354 -9.13 -9.23 36.69
N ALA A 355 -8.84 -8.13 37.38
CA ALA A 355 -7.68 -8.04 38.25
C ALA A 355 -7.96 -8.71 39.60
N ASP A 356 -6.94 -9.28 40.24
CA ASP A 356 -7.06 -9.89 41.58
C ASP A 356 -7.42 -8.88 42.67
N SER A 357 -7.18 -7.59 42.39
CA SER A 357 -7.62 -6.45 43.20
C SER A 357 -9.15 -6.25 43.21
N GLY A 358 -9.89 -6.99 42.38
CA GLY A 358 -11.32 -6.83 42.16
C GLY A 358 -11.69 -5.81 41.08
N TRP A 359 -10.71 -5.15 40.46
CA TRP A 359 -10.96 -4.20 39.36
C TRP A 359 -11.35 -4.93 38.06
N THR A 360 -12.42 -4.44 37.40
CA THR A 360 -12.85 -4.89 36.08
C THR A 360 -13.32 -3.70 35.24
N PRO A 361 -13.24 -3.73 33.90
CA PRO A 361 -13.72 -2.64 33.05
C PRO A 361 -15.26 -2.49 33.01
N GLY A 362 -16.01 -3.43 33.58
CA GLY A 362 -17.47 -3.46 33.55
C GLY A 362 -18.10 -3.94 32.23
N CYS A 363 -17.33 -4.01 31.15
CA CYS A 363 -17.72 -4.61 29.87
C CYS A 363 -16.55 -5.37 29.21
N PRO A 364 -16.83 -6.34 28.32
CA PRO A 364 -15.78 -7.01 27.56
C PRO A 364 -15.02 -6.02 26.66
N LEU A 365 -13.70 -6.13 26.60
CA LEU A 365 -12.86 -5.31 25.74
C LEU A 365 -12.43 -6.06 24.48
N THR A 366 -12.24 -5.30 23.40
CA THR A 366 -11.70 -5.82 22.14
C THR A 366 -10.17 -5.73 22.14
N LEU A 367 -9.49 -6.87 22.09
CA LEU A 367 -8.04 -6.99 22.24
C LEU A 367 -7.39 -7.67 21.03
N LEU A 368 -6.13 -7.33 20.77
CA LEU A 368 -5.21 -8.09 19.92
C LEU A 368 -4.39 -9.01 20.82
N LYS A 369 -4.20 -10.27 20.41
CA LYS A 369 -3.36 -11.23 21.11
C LYS A 369 -2.01 -11.31 20.41
N LEU A 370 -0.90 -11.14 21.12
CA LEU A 370 0.45 -11.15 20.56
C LEU A 370 1.37 -12.07 21.37
N SER A 371 2.41 -12.61 20.72
CA SER A 371 3.42 -13.43 21.40
C SER A 371 4.44 -12.54 22.14
N PRO A 372 4.63 -12.72 23.47
CA PRO A 372 5.60 -11.92 24.25
C PRO A 372 7.05 -12.04 23.75
N SER A 373 7.42 -13.19 23.18
CA SER A 373 8.75 -13.43 22.62
C SER A 373 9.12 -12.52 21.45
N ARG A 374 8.13 -11.86 20.83
CA ARG A 374 8.38 -10.86 19.78
C ARG A 374 8.80 -9.51 20.32
N PHE A 375 8.60 -9.25 21.60
CA PHE A 375 8.85 -7.97 22.26
C PHE A 375 10.05 -8.02 23.20
N TRP A 376 10.27 -9.13 23.89
CA TRP A 376 11.39 -9.31 24.82
C TRP A 376 12.15 -10.60 24.49
N VAL A 377 13.46 -10.49 24.27
CA VAL A 377 14.33 -11.61 23.91
C VAL A 377 14.73 -12.42 25.16
N THR A 378 14.89 -11.74 26.30
CA THR A 378 15.26 -12.35 27.57
C THR A 378 14.14 -12.15 28.59
N THR A 379 13.80 -13.21 29.34
CA THR A 379 12.73 -13.17 30.36
C THR A 379 12.96 -12.10 31.43
N GLY A 380 14.20 -11.67 31.67
CA GLY A 380 14.55 -10.62 32.63
C GLY A 380 14.20 -9.18 32.21
N GLU A 381 13.97 -8.92 30.92
CA GLU A 381 13.54 -7.60 30.41
C GLU A 381 12.02 -7.45 30.38
N ARG A 382 11.30 -8.54 30.66
CA ARG A 382 9.84 -8.62 30.59
C ARG A 382 9.22 -7.99 31.85
N PRO A 383 8.19 -7.14 31.71
CA PRO A 383 7.40 -6.67 32.86
C PRO A 383 6.78 -7.84 33.64
N ALA A 384 6.51 -7.62 34.93
CA ALA A 384 5.82 -8.62 35.76
C ALA A 384 4.46 -8.99 35.13
N PRO A 385 4.09 -10.29 35.07
CA PRO A 385 2.80 -10.72 34.55
C PRO A 385 1.63 -10.06 35.29
N PHE A 386 0.53 -9.86 34.57
CA PHE A 386 -0.69 -9.29 35.11
C PHE A 386 -1.24 -10.16 36.22
N THR A 387 -1.49 -9.55 37.38
CA THR A 387 -2.08 -10.18 38.57
C THR A 387 -3.61 -10.18 38.40
N GLY A 388 -4.09 -11.12 37.60
CA GLY A 388 -5.48 -11.24 37.20
C GLY A 388 -5.66 -12.20 36.03
N SER A 389 -6.86 -12.20 35.45
CA SER A 389 -7.23 -13.05 34.31
C SER A 389 -7.73 -12.22 33.13
N VAL A 390 -7.34 -12.65 31.93
CA VAL A 390 -7.87 -12.18 30.65
C VAL A 390 -8.49 -13.40 29.96
N VAL A 391 -9.82 -13.44 29.90
CA VAL A 391 -10.56 -14.62 29.42
C VAL A 391 -11.35 -14.27 28.16
N PRO A 392 -11.12 -14.96 27.02
CA PRO A 392 -11.94 -14.80 25.83
C PRO A 392 -13.40 -15.19 26.07
N VAL A 393 -14.33 -14.32 25.70
CA VAL A 393 -15.77 -14.58 25.82
C VAL A 393 -16.22 -15.39 24.60
N THR A 394 -16.80 -16.57 24.82
CA THR A 394 -17.36 -17.43 23.75
C THR A 394 -18.85 -17.14 23.61
N ASN A 395 -19.22 -16.08 22.88
CA ASN A 395 -20.63 -15.79 22.58
C ASN A 395 -20.87 -15.80 21.06
N ASN A 396 -21.84 -16.63 20.63
CA ASN A 396 -22.49 -16.54 19.32
C ASN A 396 -23.13 -15.14 19.19
N PRO A 397 -22.92 -14.40 18.08
CA PRO A 397 -23.38 -13.03 17.99
C PRO A 397 -24.87 -12.99 17.66
N THR A 398 -25.65 -12.27 18.46
CA THR A 398 -26.89 -11.63 18.01
C THR A 398 -26.75 -10.14 18.30
N GLU A 399 -26.63 -9.36 17.22
CA GLU A 399 -26.87 -7.92 17.06
C GLU A 399 -26.20 -6.95 18.05
N THR A 400 -25.32 -6.07 17.58
CA THR A 400 -25.74 -4.73 17.15
C THR A 400 -24.78 -4.13 16.13
N LEU A 401 -25.08 -4.34 14.84
CA LEU A 401 -24.66 -3.46 13.75
C LEU A 401 -25.82 -3.40 12.74
N ASN A 402 -26.66 -2.38 12.88
CA ASN A 402 -27.50 -1.83 11.80
C ASN A 402 -27.93 -0.41 12.26
N VAL A 403 -27.99 0.64 11.45
CA VAL A 403 -28.22 0.78 10.01
C VAL A 403 -27.46 2.01 9.49
N GLY A 404 -26.93 1.89 8.28
CA GLY A 404 -26.50 2.99 7.43
C GLY A 404 -26.36 2.47 6.01
N SER A 405 -27.49 2.22 5.36
CA SER A 405 -27.62 1.70 4.01
C SER A 405 -26.97 2.62 2.96
N GLU A 406 -25.97 2.13 2.25
CA GLU A 406 -25.64 2.58 0.90
C GLU A 406 -25.66 1.37 -0.05
N GLN A 407 -26.33 1.59 -1.18
CA GLN A 407 -26.65 0.61 -2.20
C GLN A 407 -25.36 0.02 -2.81
N SER A 408 -25.34 -1.32 -2.88
CA SER A 408 -24.39 -2.07 -3.69
C SER A 408 -24.58 -1.75 -5.17
N VAL A 409 -23.62 -1.05 -5.77
CA VAL A 409 -23.45 -1.01 -7.23
C VAL A 409 -22.64 -2.25 -7.64
N PRO A 410 -23.07 -3.02 -8.64
CA PRO A 410 -22.31 -4.17 -9.11
C PRO A 410 -21.01 -3.68 -9.76
N SER A 411 -19.87 -4.13 -9.23
CA SER A 411 -18.57 -3.98 -9.86
C SER A 411 -18.56 -4.80 -11.16
N SER A 412 -18.59 -4.12 -12.30
CA SER A 412 -18.26 -4.74 -13.59
C SER A 412 -16.76 -5.00 -13.67
N PRO A 413 -16.31 -6.07 -14.36
CA PRO A 413 -14.89 -6.31 -14.57
C PRO A 413 -14.30 -5.17 -15.41
N ALA A 414 -13.13 -4.66 -15.01
CA ALA A 414 -12.37 -3.72 -15.81
C ALA A 414 -11.96 -4.41 -17.13
N PRO A 415 -12.00 -3.72 -18.28
CA PRO A 415 -11.59 -4.30 -19.55
C PRO A 415 -10.08 -4.55 -19.53
N GLU A 416 -9.66 -5.70 -20.06
CA GLU A 416 -8.24 -6.12 -20.19
C GLU A 416 -7.33 -5.03 -20.79
N ASN A 417 -7.89 -4.08 -21.54
CA ASN A 417 -7.18 -2.96 -22.15
C ASN A 417 -6.52 -2.00 -21.12
N GLU A 418 -7.10 -1.78 -19.93
CA GLU A 418 -6.49 -0.90 -18.91
C GLU A 418 -5.27 -1.54 -18.21
N LEU A 419 -5.25 -2.87 -18.09
CA LEU A 419 -4.12 -3.63 -17.51
C LEU A 419 -2.90 -3.62 -18.43
N THR A 420 -3.13 -3.72 -19.75
CA THR A 420 -2.08 -3.55 -20.76
C THR A 420 -1.48 -2.15 -20.73
N ASP A 421 -2.29 -1.08 -20.74
CA ASP A 421 -1.79 0.30 -20.79
C ASP A 421 -1.00 0.71 -19.54
N LEU A 422 -1.39 0.20 -18.37
CA LEU A 422 -0.63 0.37 -17.13
C LEU A 422 0.73 -0.33 -17.23
N ALA A 423 0.77 -1.60 -17.64
CA ALA A 423 2.04 -2.30 -17.90
C ALA A 423 2.90 -1.59 -18.96
N PHE A 424 2.31 -1.08 -20.04
CA PHE A 424 3.06 -0.35 -21.10
C PHE A 424 3.74 0.92 -20.58
N SER A 425 3.14 1.67 -19.66
CA SER A 425 3.75 2.88 -19.09
C SER A 425 4.91 2.61 -18.12
N LEU A 426 5.04 1.38 -17.62
CA LEU A 426 5.89 1.05 -16.45
C LEU A 426 7.21 0.34 -16.81
N PHE A 427 7.28 -0.17 -18.03
CA PHE A 427 8.46 -0.83 -18.61
C PHE A 427 9.03 -0.11 -19.84
N ALA A 428 8.51 1.09 -20.16
CA ALA A 428 9.08 1.93 -21.20
C ALA A 428 10.56 2.29 -20.88
N PRO A 429 11.47 2.29 -21.87
CA PRO A 429 12.83 2.76 -21.67
C PRO A 429 12.81 4.19 -21.15
N GLN A 430 13.60 4.50 -20.11
CA GLN A 430 13.94 5.89 -19.85
C GLN A 430 14.78 6.38 -21.02
N GLU A 431 14.28 7.37 -21.76
CA GLU A 431 15.12 8.12 -22.67
C GLU A 431 16.25 8.73 -21.85
N THR A 432 17.44 8.15 -22.01
CA THR A 432 18.69 8.78 -21.63
C THR A 432 18.77 10.11 -22.36
N THR A 433 18.69 11.21 -21.62
CA THR A 433 19.11 12.53 -22.11
C THR A 433 20.58 12.41 -22.49
N THR A 434 20.84 12.22 -23.78
CA THR A 434 22.18 12.35 -24.35
C THR A 434 22.63 13.81 -24.22
N PRO A 435 23.88 14.07 -23.78
CA PRO A 435 24.43 15.42 -23.77
C PRO A 435 24.58 15.91 -25.22
N ALA A 436 24.24 17.17 -25.45
CA ALA A 436 24.37 17.85 -26.74
C ALA A 436 25.78 17.64 -27.32
N THR A 437 25.84 16.99 -28.49
CA THR A 437 27.06 16.92 -29.29
C THR A 437 27.23 18.26 -29.98
N HIS A 438 28.13 19.10 -29.47
CA HIS A 438 28.60 20.28 -30.18
C HIS A 438 29.46 19.84 -31.37
N THR A 439 28.95 20.09 -32.57
CA THR A 439 29.70 20.09 -33.82
C THR A 439 30.79 21.16 -33.75
N PHE A 440 32.06 20.74 -33.79
CA PHE A 440 33.19 21.61 -34.09
C PHE A 440 33.33 21.77 -35.61
N GLN A 441 33.33 23.01 -36.08
CA GLN A 441 34.04 23.43 -37.30
C GLN A 441 35.12 24.45 -36.89
N PRO A 442 36.34 24.37 -37.46
CA PRO A 442 37.46 25.25 -37.09
C PRO A 442 37.59 26.44 -38.05
N GLU A 443 38.01 27.61 -37.52
CA GLU A 443 39.04 28.51 -38.07
C GLU A 443 39.13 29.84 -37.28
N ILE A 444 40.23 30.58 -37.48
CA ILE A 444 41.05 31.32 -36.50
C ILE A 444 40.84 32.88 -36.60
N PRO A 445 41.68 33.79 -36.04
CA PRO A 445 41.32 34.76 -34.97
C PRO A 445 41.34 36.24 -35.41
N SER A 446 40.81 37.17 -34.61
CA SER A 446 41.18 38.60 -34.68
C SER A 446 40.96 39.30 -33.36
N GLU A 447 41.93 40.15 -33.01
CA GLU A 447 42.12 40.83 -31.73
C GLU A 447 41.18 42.03 -31.50
N ASP A 448 41.09 42.35 -30.20
CA ASP A 448 41.31 43.69 -29.62
C ASP A 448 40.12 44.53 -29.08
N ASN A 449 40.20 44.69 -27.75
CA ASN A 449 40.20 45.95 -27.02
C ASN A 449 38.99 46.41 -26.17
N ARG A 450 39.31 46.50 -24.86
CA ARG A 450 38.93 47.52 -23.84
C ARG A 450 37.50 47.61 -23.26
N SER A 451 37.41 47.11 -22.02
CA SER A 451 37.25 47.86 -20.75
C SER A 451 36.15 48.93 -20.63
N VAL A 452 35.32 48.82 -19.58
CA VAL A 452 35.26 49.74 -18.40
C VAL A 452 33.99 49.44 -17.56
N LEU A 453 34.22 49.12 -16.28
CA LEU A 453 33.33 49.15 -15.10
C LEU A 453 33.27 50.58 -14.51
N PRO A 454 32.60 50.96 -13.39
CA PRO A 454 31.54 50.31 -12.57
C PRO A 454 30.49 51.29 -11.96
N ALA A 455 29.62 50.73 -11.10
CA ALA A 455 29.27 51.19 -9.73
C ALA A 455 28.09 52.15 -9.42
N ALA A 456 27.26 51.62 -8.51
CA ALA A 456 26.76 52.20 -7.23
C ALA A 456 25.40 52.95 -7.14
N VAL A 457 24.50 52.24 -6.44
CA VAL A 457 23.40 52.54 -5.47
C VAL A 457 23.52 53.84 -4.61
N PRO A 458 22.59 54.16 -3.67
CA PRO A 458 21.11 54.31 -3.62
C PRO A 458 20.67 55.67 -2.99
N GLU A 459 19.37 55.98 -2.81
CA GLU A 459 18.85 56.59 -1.54
C GLU A 459 17.30 56.71 -1.46
N LYS A 460 16.82 56.99 -0.23
CA LYS A 460 15.50 56.76 0.38
C LYS A 460 15.07 58.03 1.13
N ALA A 461 13.78 58.42 1.13
CA ALA A 461 13.13 59.33 2.11
C ALA A 461 11.60 59.42 1.81
N THR A 462 10.62 59.02 2.64
CA THR A 462 10.05 59.53 3.93
C THR A 462 9.14 60.77 3.87
N ALA A 463 7.89 60.59 4.35
CA ALA A 463 7.02 61.49 5.15
C ALA A 463 6.50 62.82 4.52
N ALA A 464 5.33 63.41 4.82
CA ALA A 464 4.10 63.09 5.55
C ALA A 464 3.06 64.26 5.35
N LEU A 465 1.82 64.05 5.83
CA LEU A 465 0.85 65.02 6.42
C LEU A 465 -0.18 65.84 5.57
N SER A 466 -1.45 65.52 5.87
CA SER A 466 -2.58 66.42 6.29
C SER A 466 -3.54 67.06 5.29
N GLY A 467 -4.85 66.99 5.62
CA GLY A 467 -5.86 67.99 5.23
C GLY A 467 -7.34 67.57 5.04
N ASP A 468 -8.03 67.14 6.11
CA ASP A 468 -9.33 67.64 6.66
C ASP A 468 -10.63 67.95 5.85
N ILE A 469 -11.76 67.68 6.56
CA ILE A 469 -13.17 68.21 6.48
C ILE A 469 -14.09 67.57 5.40
N ASP A 470 -15.31 67.06 5.63
CA ASP A 470 -16.43 67.49 6.50
C ASP A 470 -17.44 66.35 6.81
N SER A 471 -18.27 66.51 7.85
CA SER A 471 -19.47 65.73 8.16
C SER A 471 -20.56 66.66 8.69
N PRO A 472 -21.85 66.29 8.56
CA PRO A 472 -22.75 66.47 9.71
C PRO A 472 -23.78 65.32 9.94
N ASP A 473 -23.83 64.91 11.22
CA ASP A 473 -24.97 64.71 12.14
C ASP A 473 -26.18 63.76 11.91
N TYR A 474 -26.20 62.67 12.72
CA TYR A 474 -27.13 62.22 13.81
C TYR A 474 -28.69 62.26 13.66
N PRO A 475 -29.51 61.62 14.56
CA PRO A 475 -29.30 60.53 15.55
C PRO A 475 -30.43 59.45 15.59
N SER A 476 -30.22 58.31 16.31
CA SER A 476 -31.12 57.80 17.37
C SER A 476 -30.80 56.35 17.82
N ALA A 477 -30.82 56.12 19.14
CA ALA A 477 -30.73 54.82 19.84
C ALA A 477 -31.82 54.78 20.95
N PRO A 478 -31.89 53.76 21.84
CA PRO A 478 -32.28 52.34 21.72
C PRO A 478 -33.59 52.05 22.54
N PRO A 479 -33.95 50.78 22.89
CA PRO A 479 -33.60 50.34 24.24
C PRO A 479 -33.37 48.81 24.48
N SER A 480 -32.63 48.55 25.56
CA SER A 480 -32.75 47.48 26.56
C SER A 480 -32.19 46.06 26.36
N ARG A 481 -31.13 45.83 27.14
CA ARG A 481 -30.51 44.58 27.63
C ARG A 481 -31.44 43.82 28.60
N PRO A 482 -31.13 42.54 28.93
CA PRO A 482 -30.55 42.34 30.25
C PRO A 482 -29.21 41.58 30.26
N VAL A 483 -28.39 42.05 31.19
CA VAL A 483 -27.15 41.57 31.83
C VAL A 483 -27.53 40.41 32.77
N ALA A 484 -26.74 39.42 33.16
CA ALA A 484 -25.47 38.82 32.74
C ALA A 484 -25.32 37.50 33.53
N SER A 485 -24.42 36.64 33.10
CA SER A 485 -23.59 35.87 34.05
C SER A 485 -22.19 35.76 33.44
N GLN A 486 -21.29 36.61 33.93
CA GLN A 486 -19.85 36.41 33.78
C GLN A 486 -19.42 35.29 34.73
N ALA A 487 -18.68 34.33 34.19
CA ALA A 487 -17.73 33.53 34.95
C ALA A 487 -16.43 33.48 34.14
N ASP A 488 -15.34 33.76 34.83
CA ASP A 488 -13.99 33.96 34.33
C ASP A 488 -13.35 32.74 33.66
N SER A 489 -12.63 33.03 32.56
CA SER A 489 -11.28 32.55 32.23
C SER A 489 -11.01 31.05 31.99
N LYS A 490 -10.97 30.65 30.70
CA LYS A 490 -9.82 30.03 30.02
C LYS A 490 -10.04 30.06 28.50
N ILE A 491 -9.22 30.83 27.79
CA ILE A 491 -9.26 31.02 26.34
C ILE A 491 -8.77 29.75 25.65
N THR A 492 -9.68 28.99 25.06
CA THR A 492 -9.37 28.11 23.92
C THR A 492 -9.55 28.96 22.66
N PRO A 493 -8.59 29.09 21.74
CA PRO A 493 -8.81 29.80 20.48
C PRO A 493 -9.93 29.07 19.73
N GLY A 494 -11.12 29.69 19.68
CA GLY A 494 -12.29 29.06 19.08
C GLY A 494 -12.08 28.86 17.60
N LEU A 495 -12.11 27.59 17.15
CA LEU A 495 -12.17 27.20 15.74
C LEU A 495 -13.42 27.81 15.08
N SER A 496 -13.29 29.04 14.58
CA SER A 496 -14.35 29.81 13.94
C SER A 496 -13.97 30.16 12.51
N GLY A 497 -14.96 30.51 11.70
CA GLY A 497 -14.73 31.00 10.33
C GLY A 497 -13.88 32.27 10.30
N GLN A 498 -14.00 33.14 11.33
CA GLN A 498 -13.21 34.36 11.43
C GLN A 498 -11.75 34.03 11.72
N HIS A 499 -11.50 33.15 12.69
CA HIS A 499 -10.14 32.70 12.99
C HIS A 499 -9.49 31.96 11.82
N PHE A 500 -10.27 31.20 11.03
CA PHE A 500 -9.80 30.62 9.77
C PHE A 500 -9.39 31.69 8.76
N TYR A 501 -10.21 32.73 8.58
CA TYR A 501 -9.91 33.81 7.65
C TYR A 501 -8.66 34.60 8.06
N ASP A 502 -8.54 34.95 9.34
CA ASP A 502 -7.38 35.66 9.87
C ASP A 502 -6.11 34.82 9.75
N TRP A 503 -6.21 33.51 10.04
CA TRP A 503 -5.13 32.55 9.82
C TRP A 503 -4.74 32.49 8.35
N LEU A 504 -5.70 32.42 7.42
CA LEU A 504 -5.46 32.32 5.99
C LEU A 504 -4.67 33.54 5.49
N CYS A 505 -5.09 34.76 5.86
CA CYS A 505 -4.38 35.99 5.55
C CYS A 505 -2.94 35.96 6.09
N LEU A 506 -2.76 35.54 7.34
CA LEU A 506 -1.44 35.47 7.98
C LEU A 506 -0.51 34.49 7.26
N VAL A 507 -0.96 33.25 7.02
CA VAL A 507 -0.08 32.21 6.41
C VAL A 507 0.24 32.48 4.95
N VAL A 508 -0.67 33.13 4.21
CA VAL A 508 -0.41 33.54 2.82
C VAL A 508 0.56 34.72 2.78
N GLN A 509 0.33 35.77 3.58
CA GLN A 509 1.23 36.94 3.60
C GLN A 509 2.62 36.59 4.14
N ALA A 510 2.70 35.67 5.11
CA ALA A 510 3.96 35.14 5.63
C ALA A 510 4.62 34.10 4.70
N ARG A 511 4.04 33.79 3.53
CA ARG A 511 4.50 32.78 2.56
C ARG A 511 4.71 31.38 3.17
N LYS A 512 3.97 31.04 4.22
CA LYS A 512 4.01 29.74 4.90
C LYS A 512 3.19 28.66 4.18
N ILE A 513 2.26 29.07 3.32
CA ILE A 513 1.55 28.18 2.42
C ILE A 513 1.97 28.48 0.97
N VAL A 514 2.26 27.43 0.21
CA VAL A 514 2.57 27.55 -1.21
C VAL A 514 1.29 27.91 -1.97
N THR A 515 1.39 28.87 -2.88
CA THR A 515 0.30 29.32 -3.75
C THR A 515 0.65 29.05 -5.21
N ASN A 516 -0.35 28.77 -6.04
CA ASN A 516 -0.19 28.48 -7.47
C ASN A 516 0.69 27.27 -7.85
N ASP A 517 0.99 26.39 -6.90
CA ASP A 517 1.68 25.12 -7.16
C ASP A 517 0.69 23.96 -7.41
N VAL A 518 1.15 22.85 -7.99
CA VAL A 518 0.35 21.65 -8.28
C VAL A 518 -0.35 21.08 -7.03
N MET A 519 0.28 21.21 -5.85
CA MET A 519 -0.28 20.73 -4.57
C MET A 519 -0.76 21.87 -3.65
N ALA A 520 -0.79 23.11 -4.16
CA ALA A 520 -1.29 24.25 -3.41
C ALA A 520 -2.79 24.09 -3.09
N ARG A 521 -3.21 24.75 -2.01
CA ARG A 521 -4.64 24.81 -1.60
C ARG A 521 -5.24 26.20 -1.81
N VAL A 522 -4.43 27.14 -2.29
CA VAL A 522 -4.77 28.52 -2.59
C VAL A 522 -4.17 28.84 -3.96
N HIS A 523 -5.02 29.26 -4.89
CA HIS A 523 -4.61 29.63 -6.24
C HIS A 523 -5.18 31.00 -6.61
N MET A 524 -4.50 31.71 -7.50
CA MET A 524 -5.06 32.82 -8.26
C MET A 524 -5.63 32.27 -9.57
N VAL A 525 -6.88 32.61 -9.88
CA VAL A 525 -7.57 32.16 -11.10
C VAL A 525 -8.46 33.30 -11.59
N GLN A 526 -8.20 33.80 -12.80
CA GLN A 526 -8.97 34.87 -13.45
C GLN A 526 -9.21 36.08 -12.53
N GLY A 527 -8.15 36.54 -11.86
CA GLY A 527 -8.15 37.68 -10.94
C GLY A 527 -8.79 37.42 -9.57
N LYS A 528 -9.13 36.16 -9.24
CA LYS A 528 -9.81 35.76 -8.00
C LYS A 528 -8.99 34.76 -7.21
N VAL A 529 -9.21 34.72 -5.90
CA VAL A 529 -8.61 33.69 -5.04
C VAL A 529 -9.48 32.46 -5.03
N PHE A 530 -8.92 31.32 -5.43
CA PHE A 530 -9.54 30.01 -5.36
C PHE A 530 -9.00 29.21 -4.18
N LEU A 531 -9.89 28.87 -3.23
CA LEU A 531 -9.58 28.08 -2.04
C LEU A 531 -10.08 26.64 -2.23
N VAL A 532 -9.15 25.69 -2.33
CA VAL A 532 -9.45 24.27 -2.56
C VAL A 532 -10.11 23.65 -1.32
N SER A 533 -11.34 23.15 -1.48
CA SER A 533 -12.15 22.56 -0.40
C SER A 533 -12.28 21.03 -0.58
N PRO A 534 -12.20 20.23 0.51
CA PRO A 534 -12.04 20.62 1.91
C PRO A 534 -10.59 20.88 2.34
N GLY A 535 -9.62 20.71 1.44
CA GLY A 535 -8.19 20.66 1.76
C GLY A 535 -7.64 21.87 2.54
N ILE A 536 -8.11 23.09 2.27
CA ILE A 536 -7.67 24.29 2.99
C ILE A 536 -8.16 24.33 4.45
N PHE A 537 -9.38 23.84 4.71
CA PHE A 537 -9.96 23.82 6.07
C PHE A 537 -9.37 22.70 6.91
N GLN A 538 -9.06 21.56 6.30
CA GLN A 538 -8.32 20.47 6.93
C GLN A 538 -6.93 20.93 7.36
N LEU A 539 -6.22 21.64 6.47
CA LEU A 539 -4.91 22.21 6.79
C LEU A 539 -4.99 23.20 7.95
N TYR A 540 -6.00 24.07 7.98
CA TYR A 540 -6.21 24.99 9.08
C TYR A 540 -6.42 24.27 10.42
N VAL A 541 -7.35 23.31 10.47
CA VAL A 541 -7.64 22.57 11.72
C VAL A 541 -6.40 21.84 12.21
N GLN A 542 -5.66 21.18 11.31
CA GLN A 542 -4.40 20.54 11.65
C GLN A 542 -3.37 21.54 12.19
N SER A 543 -3.26 22.73 11.59
CA SER A 543 -2.29 23.75 12.01
C SER A 543 -2.60 24.41 13.36
N VAL A 544 -3.87 24.47 13.76
CA VAL A 544 -4.32 25.14 15.00
C VAL A 544 -4.50 24.15 16.14
N THR A 545 -4.96 22.92 15.86
CA THR A 545 -5.25 21.91 16.90
C THR A 545 -4.28 20.74 16.93
N GLY A 546 -3.51 20.51 15.86
CA GLY A 546 -2.71 19.30 15.71
C GLY A 546 -3.52 18.04 15.39
N GLU A 547 -4.85 18.12 15.34
CA GLU A 547 -5.75 17.00 15.08
C GLU A 547 -6.22 16.96 13.63
N THR A 548 -6.47 15.76 13.09
CA THR A 548 -7.02 15.57 11.73
C THR A 548 -8.45 15.02 11.81
N GLY A 549 -9.28 15.68 12.62
CA GLY A 549 -10.68 15.31 12.87
C GLY A 549 -11.69 15.92 11.89
N MET A 550 -12.99 15.75 12.16
CA MET A 550 -14.08 16.34 11.35
C MET A 550 -14.40 17.80 11.67
N GLU A 551 -13.63 18.46 12.53
CA GLU A 551 -13.87 19.84 12.96
C GLU A 551 -13.80 20.86 11.81
N TRP A 552 -13.10 20.53 10.72
CA TRP A 552 -13.04 21.37 9.52
C TRP A 552 -14.43 21.62 8.91
N LYS A 553 -15.39 20.70 9.09
CA LYS A 553 -16.78 20.87 8.63
C LYS A 553 -17.44 22.05 9.35
N LYS A 554 -17.23 22.19 10.66
CA LYS A 554 -17.78 23.30 11.46
C LYS A 554 -17.12 24.61 11.06
N VAL A 555 -15.82 24.60 10.82
CA VAL A 555 -15.07 25.77 10.34
C VAL A 555 -15.56 26.20 8.96
N GLN A 556 -15.72 25.27 8.02
CA GLN A 556 -16.21 25.55 6.67
C GLN A 556 -17.63 26.14 6.67
N LEU A 557 -18.55 25.57 7.46
CA LEU A 557 -19.89 26.13 7.67
C LEU A 557 -19.86 27.50 8.35
N SER A 558 -18.90 27.73 9.25
CA SER A 558 -18.72 29.03 9.90
C SER A 558 -18.13 30.07 8.94
N PHE A 559 -17.23 29.67 8.04
CA PHE A 559 -16.66 30.53 6.99
C PHE A 559 -17.73 30.93 5.97
N GLN A 560 -18.58 29.98 5.54
CA GLN A 560 -19.70 30.29 4.64
C GLN A 560 -20.67 31.33 5.22
N ARG A 561 -20.87 31.32 6.54
CA ARG A 561 -21.70 32.31 7.23
C ARG A 561 -21.10 33.71 7.24
N LEU A 562 -19.80 33.88 7.01
CA LEU A 562 -19.17 35.20 6.88
C LEU A 562 -19.49 35.90 5.55
N GLY A 563 -19.92 35.15 4.52
CA GLY A 563 -20.28 35.72 3.22
C GLY A 563 -19.11 36.37 2.47
N LEU A 564 -17.88 35.92 2.73
CA LEU A 564 -16.67 36.45 2.08
C LEU A 564 -16.39 35.79 0.71
N HIS A 565 -16.96 34.61 0.47
CA HIS A 565 -16.88 33.90 -0.80
C HIS A 565 -17.98 34.34 -1.77
N MET A 566 -17.72 34.22 -3.06
CA MET A 566 -18.70 34.42 -4.12
C MET A 566 -19.83 33.40 -4.01
N ARG A 567 -21.04 33.80 -4.43
CA ARG A 567 -22.16 32.89 -4.64
C ARG A 567 -22.50 32.92 -6.13
N GLY A 568 -22.64 31.76 -6.75
CA GLY A 568 -23.11 31.66 -8.13
C GLY A 568 -24.56 32.14 -8.25
N ASP A 569 -24.99 32.42 -9.48
CA ASP A 569 -26.36 32.88 -9.80
C ASP A 569 -27.43 31.82 -9.45
N ASP A 570 -27.01 30.56 -9.31
CA ASP A 570 -27.78 29.40 -8.88
C ASP A 570 -27.80 29.20 -7.34
N GLY A 571 -27.14 30.08 -6.58
CA GLY A 571 -27.02 30.01 -5.12
C GLY A 571 -25.96 29.02 -4.62
N ILE A 572 -25.16 28.42 -5.51
CA ILE A 572 -24.09 27.49 -5.14
C ILE A 572 -22.86 28.27 -4.65
N ASN A 573 -22.28 27.80 -3.53
CA ASN A 573 -21.14 28.44 -2.86
C ASN A 573 -19.78 27.80 -3.21
N ILE A 574 -19.78 26.70 -3.98
CA ILE A 574 -18.59 25.91 -4.33
C ILE A 574 -18.49 25.84 -5.85
N PHE A 575 -17.41 26.36 -6.40
CA PHE A 575 -17.13 26.42 -7.83
C PHE A 575 -16.23 25.25 -8.26
N ASN A 576 -16.39 24.82 -9.51
CA ASN A 576 -15.49 23.87 -10.15
C ASN A 576 -14.44 24.64 -10.96
N CYS A 577 -13.18 24.42 -10.66
CA CYS A 577 -12.06 24.89 -11.48
C CYS A 577 -11.47 23.71 -12.26
N GLU A 578 -11.28 23.93 -13.55
CA GLU A 578 -10.58 23.02 -14.42
C GLU A 578 -9.07 23.22 -14.26
N VAL A 579 -8.33 22.13 -14.03
CA VAL A 579 -6.87 22.08 -13.95
C VAL A 579 -6.35 21.37 -15.18
N LYS A 580 -5.77 22.11 -16.12
CA LYS A 580 -5.20 21.60 -17.36
C LYS A 580 -3.76 21.16 -17.12
N GLY A 581 -3.52 19.86 -17.04
CA GLY A 581 -2.18 19.29 -17.03
C GLY A 581 -1.67 18.97 -18.44
N PRO A 582 -0.37 18.66 -18.60
CA PRO A 582 0.25 18.39 -19.90
C PRO A 582 -0.36 17.21 -20.69
N ARG A 583 -1.10 16.31 -20.02
CA ARG A 583 -1.70 15.10 -20.64
C ARG A 583 -3.17 14.87 -20.27
N LYS A 584 -3.68 15.49 -19.21
CA LYS A 584 -5.04 15.29 -18.69
C LYS A 584 -5.56 16.56 -18.03
N THR A 585 -6.87 16.75 -18.15
CA THR A 585 -7.61 17.83 -17.50
C THR A 585 -8.38 17.27 -16.31
N ARG A 586 -8.31 17.92 -15.14
CA ARG A 586 -9.02 17.50 -13.91
C ARG A 586 -9.90 18.63 -13.39
N GLN A 587 -10.86 18.32 -12.53
CA GLN A 587 -11.68 19.33 -11.86
C GLN A 587 -11.41 19.34 -10.37
N VAL A 588 -11.28 20.53 -9.80
CA VAL A 588 -11.10 20.76 -8.36
C VAL A 588 -12.21 21.67 -7.87
N LYS A 589 -12.73 21.39 -6.68
CA LYS A 589 -13.84 22.16 -6.08
C LYS A 589 -13.32 23.11 -5.01
N GLY A 590 -13.89 24.31 -4.95
CA GLY A 590 -13.42 25.32 -4.01
C GLY A 590 -14.28 26.57 -3.94
N TYR A 591 -13.87 27.50 -3.07
CA TYR A 591 -14.49 28.81 -2.91
C TYR A 591 -13.74 29.84 -3.74
N LEU A 592 -14.46 30.76 -4.38
CA LEU A 592 -13.89 31.94 -5.03
C LEU A 592 -14.05 33.17 -4.15
N LEU A 593 -13.03 34.01 -4.08
CA LEU A 593 -13.07 35.31 -3.40
C LEU A 593 -12.65 36.41 -4.38
N ASP A 594 -13.48 37.45 -4.50
CA ASP A 594 -13.29 38.55 -5.46
C ASP A 594 -12.24 39.58 -5.06
N LYS A 595 -11.77 39.55 -3.81
CA LYS A 595 -10.87 40.57 -3.26
C LYS A 595 -9.52 39.93 -2.89
N PRO A 596 -8.64 39.64 -3.87
CA PRO A 596 -7.36 39.00 -3.62
C PRO A 596 -6.44 39.83 -2.70
N GLU A 597 -6.55 41.15 -2.78
CA GLU A 597 -5.81 42.08 -1.91
C GLU A 597 -6.07 41.85 -0.42
N LYS A 598 -7.25 41.35 -0.04
CA LYS A 598 -7.55 41.05 1.36
C LYS A 598 -6.81 39.82 1.88
N ILE A 599 -6.45 38.88 1.01
CA ILE A 599 -5.74 37.65 1.37
C ILE A 599 -4.23 37.85 1.23
N PHE A 600 -3.80 38.39 0.08
CA PHE A 600 -2.39 38.53 -0.28
C PHE A 600 -1.75 39.86 0.17
N GLY A 601 -2.55 40.82 0.66
CA GLY A 601 -2.08 42.17 0.92
C GLY A 601 -1.69 42.89 -0.37
N GLY A 602 -0.62 43.68 -0.32
CA GLY A 602 -0.12 44.44 -1.48
C GLY A 602 0.63 43.63 -2.54
N ASN A 603 0.83 42.32 -2.34
CA ASN A 603 1.62 41.46 -3.23
C ASN A 603 0.76 40.30 -3.77
N VAL A 604 -0.17 40.61 -4.67
CA VAL A 604 -1.04 39.62 -5.33
C VAL A 604 -0.24 38.86 -6.41
N PRO A 605 -0.17 37.51 -6.35
CA PRO A 605 0.48 36.70 -7.40
C PRO A 605 -0.29 36.76 -8.74
N GLU A 606 0.40 36.46 -9.84
CA GLU A 606 -0.25 36.25 -11.14
C GLU A 606 -1.19 35.04 -11.11
N ASP A 607 -2.15 35.01 -12.03
CA ASP A 607 -3.07 33.87 -12.18
C ASP A 607 -2.32 32.59 -12.54
N ASN A 608 -2.77 31.47 -12.00
CA ASN A 608 -2.25 30.17 -12.35
C ASN A 608 -2.65 29.82 -13.80
N PRO A 609 -1.70 29.66 -14.73
CA PRO A 609 -1.99 29.47 -16.14
C PRO A 609 -2.66 28.13 -16.47
N TYR A 610 -2.64 27.19 -15.52
CA TYR A 610 -3.22 25.86 -15.67
C TYR A 610 -4.60 25.74 -15.06
N LEU A 611 -5.11 26.78 -14.38
CA LEU A 611 -6.44 26.78 -13.79
C LEU A 611 -7.39 27.72 -14.56
N SER A 612 -8.61 27.24 -14.82
CA SER A 612 -9.69 28.07 -15.36
C SER A 612 -11.00 27.77 -14.65
N ILE A 613 -11.76 28.81 -14.31
CA ILE A 613 -13.09 28.65 -13.68
C ILE A 613 -14.04 28.12 -14.75
N ILE A 614 -14.74 27.02 -14.43
CA ILE A 614 -15.81 26.51 -15.29
C ILE A 614 -17.05 27.35 -14.97
N THR A 615 -17.43 28.25 -15.88
CA THR A 615 -18.71 28.96 -15.80
C THR A 615 -19.81 27.91 -15.99
N GLN A 616 -20.72 27.79 -15.01
CA GLN A 616 -21.89 26.92 -15.13
C GLN A 616 -23.00 27.59 -15.93
#